data_AF-A0A965NYS2-F1
#
_entry.id   AF-A0A965NYS2-F1
#
_cell.length_a   1.000
_cell.length_b   1.000
_cell.length_c   1.000
_cell.angle_alpha   90.00
_cell.angle_beta   90.00
_cell.angle_gamma   90.00
#
_symmetry.space_group_name_H-M   'P 1'
#
loop_
_entity.id
_entity.type
_entity.pdbx_description
1 polymer ?
#
loop_
_entity_poly.entity_id
_entity_poly.type
_entity_poly.pdbx_seq_one_letter_code
_entity_poly.pdbx_strand_id
1 'polypeptide(L)'
;GVELNAQGRPDGLFEVDMRLSVKASTDALTVFNVELVYGGLFQLNNVAPADIEPLLLIECPRYLFPYAREIISSATADGGFYPPFMMDPIDFVAIYMARQQQMAANADAGAGQA
;
A
#
# COMPACT_ATOMS: atom_id res chain seq x y z
N GLY A 1 0.94 -6.04 6.76
CA GLY A 1 0.17 -6.14 5.51
C GLY A 1 0.22 -4.79 4.82
N VAL A 2 0.26 -4.82 3.49
CA VAL A 2 0.28 -3.62 2.63
C VAL A 2 -0.79 -3.82 1.57
N GLU A 3 -1.75 -2.92 1.49
CA GLU A 3 -2.78 -2.91 0.44
C GLU A 3 -2.79 -1.54 -0.23
N LEU A 4 -2.93 -1.54 -1.56
CA LEU A 4 -2.89 -0.34 -2.38
C LEU A 4 -4.18 -0.22 -3.18
N ASN A 5 -4.83 0.92 -3.06
CA ASN A 5 -5.98 1.30 -3.85
C ASN A 5 -5.65 2.57 -4.63
N ALA A 6 -6.07 2.63 -5.89
CA ALA A 6 -5.93 3.82 -6.72
C ALA A 6 -7.24 4.05 -7.47
N GLN A 7 -7.77 5.26 -7.41
CA GLN A 7 -9.01 5.63 -8.08
C GLN A 7 -8.89 6.98 -8.78
N GLY A 8 -9.43 7.06 -9.99
CA GLY A 8 -9.57 8.32 -10.71
C GLY A 8 -10.76 9.11 -10.16
N ARG A 9 -10.62 10.44 -10.14
CA ARG A 9 -11.64 11.37 -9.67
C ARG A 9 -12.22 12.19 -10.83
N PRO A 10 -13.45 12.72 -10.69
CA PRO A 10 -14.08 13.53 -11.74
C PRO A 10 -13.34 14.83 -12.08
N ASP A 11 -12.50 15.33 -11.16
CA ASP A 11 -11.66 16.52 -11.32
C ASP A 11 -10.34 16.23 -12.08
N GLY A 12 -10.14 15.00 -12.54
CA GLY A 12 -8.93 14.58 -13.27
C GLY A 12 -7.75 14.23 -12.37
N LEU A 13 -7.93 14.24 -11.04
CA LEU A 13 -6.93 13.78 -10.09
C LEU A 13 -7.05 12.27 -9.86
N PHE A 14 -5.99 11.68 -9.32
CA PHE A 14 -5.96 10.31 -8.85
C PHE A 14 -5.77 10.30 -7.34
N GLU A 15 -6.59 9.52 -6.66
CA GLU A 15 -6.49 9.25 -5.23
C GLU A 15 -5.80 7.91 -5.06
N VAL A 16 -4.71 7.88 -4.29
CA VAL A 16 -3.98 6.66 -3.97
C VAL A 16 -3.99 6.48 -2.47
N ASP A 17 -4.61 5.39 -2.02
CA ASP A 17 -4.66 5.00 -0.62
C ASP A 17 -3.73 3.83 -0.38
N MET A 18 -2.82 4.00 0.58
CA MET A 18 -1.98 2.92 1.08
C MET A 18 -2.44 2.53 2.48
N ARG A 19 -2.95 1.30 2.62
CA ARG A 19 -3.27 0.71 3.91
C ARG A 19 -2.09 -0.11 4.41
N LEU A 20 -1.62 0.23 5.60
CA LEU A 20 -0.57 -0.47 6.33
C LEU A 20 -1.16 -1.07 7.60
N SER A 21 -0.96 -2.37 7.78
CA SER A 21 -1.37 -3.09 8.99
C SER A 21 -0.16 -3.74 9.62
N VAL A 22 0.14 -3.37 10.87
CA VAL A 22 1.29 -3.88 11.63
C VAL A 22 0.78 -4.48 12.92
N LYS A 23 1.07 -5.75 13.13
CA LYS A 23 0.74 -6.47 14.36
C LYS A 23 2.00 -7.12 14.89
N ALA A 24 2.29 -6.87 16.16
CA ALA A 24 3.32 -7.57 16.90
C ALA A 24 2.67 -8.40 18.00
N SER A 25 3.06 -9.66 18.10
CA SER A 25 2.56 -10.59 19.12
C SER A 25 3.68 -11.48 19.65
N THR A 26 3.54 -11.87 20.91
CA THR A 26 4.28 -12.98 21.52
C THR A 26 3.37 -14.20 21.57
N ASP A 27 3.90 -15.35 21.99
CA ASP A 27 3.11 -16.58 22.17
C ASP A 27 1.96 -16.42 23.17
N ALA A 28 2.07 -15.44 24.09
CA ALA A 28 1.10 -15.23 25.16
C ALA A 28 0.08 -14.12 24.85
N LEU A 29 0.46 -13.08 24.08
CA LEU A 29 -0.39 -11.90 23.87
C LEU A 29 0.03 -11.04 22.67
N THR A 30 -0.93 -10.26 22.15
CA THR A 30 -0.66 -9.19 21.17
C THR A 30 -0.06 -7.99 21.90
N VAL A 31 1.12 -7.55 21.46
CA VAL A 31 1.86 -6.42 22.04
C VAL A 31 1.25 -5.11 21.53
N PHE A 32 1.10 -4.97 20.21
CA PHE A 32 0.41 -3.86 19.59
C PHE A 32 -0.23 -4.26 18.25
N ASN A 33 -1.23 -3.49 17.84
CA ASN A 33 -1.82 -3.52 16.51
C ASN A 33 -2.00 -2.09 16.01
N VAL A 34 -1.42 -1.77 14.86
CA VAL A 34 -1.51 -0.46 14.21
C VAL A 34 -2.07 -0.65 12.82
N GLU A 35 -3.13 0.10 12.52
CA GLU A 35 -3.70 0.21 11.18
C GLU A 35 -3.66 1.66 10.76
N LEU A 36 -3.05 1.92 9.60
CA LEU A 36 -2.92 3.24 9.01
C LEU A 36 -3.41 3.19 7.58
N VAL A 37 -4.31 4.11 7.23
CA VAL A 37 -4.60 4.43 5.83
C VAL A 37 -3.98 5.79 5.55
N TYR A 38 -3.03 5.82 4.64
CA TYR A 38 -2.35 7.04 4.23
C TYR A 38 -2.64 7.29 2.75
N GLY A 39 -3.40 8.36 2.49
CA GLY A 39 -3.87 8.74 1.16
C GLY A 39 -3.08 9.90 0.58
N GLY A 40 -2.99 9.96 -0.74
CA GLY A 40 -2.44 11.09 -1.49
C GLY A 40 -3.25 11.38 -2.74
N LEU A 41 -3.35 12.67 -3.08
CA LEU A 41 -3.90 13.14 -4.35
C LEU A 41 -2.77 13.45 -5.32
N PHE A 42 -2.87 12.89 -6.53
CA PHE A 42 -1.86 13.00 -7.57
C PHE A 42 -2.48 13.52 -8.85
N GLN A 43 -1.82 14.49 -9.46
CA GLN A 43 -2.11 14.92 -10.81
C GLN A 43 -1.08 14.32 -11.75
N LEU A 44 -1.53 13.62 -12.79
CA LEU A 44 -0.66 13.05 -13.81
C LEU A 44 -0.71 13.92 -15.06
N ASN A 45 0.46 14.36 -15.53
CA ASN A 45 0.60 15.17 -16.73
C ASN A 45 1.49 14.43 -17.74
N ASN A 46 1.06 14.35 -19.00
CA ASN A 46 1.83 13.76 -20.10
C ASN A 46 2.28 12.30 -19.87
N VAL A 47 1.45 11.48 -19.22
CA VAL A 47 1.73 10.05 -18.99
C VAL A 47 1.00 9.22 -20.05
N ALA A 48 1.68 8.23 -20.65
CA ALA A 48 1.04 7.33 -21.58
C ALA A 48 0.04 6.42 -20.86
N PRO A 49 -1.11 6.05 -21.46
CA PRO A 49 -2.14 5.27 -20.78
C PRO A 49 -1.64 3.96 -20.15
N ALA A 50 -0.67 3.29 -20.80
CA ALA A 50 -0.08 2.05 -20.30
C ALA A 50 0.76 2.23 -19.02
N ASP A 51 1.28 3.44 -18.79
CA ASP A 51 2.16 3.74 -17.67
C ASP A 51 1.41 4.33 -16.46
N ILE A 52 0.14 4.72 -16.63
CA ILE A 52 -0.68 5.33 -15.57
C ILE A 52 -0.81 4.39 -14.37
N GLU A 53 -1.23 3.15 -14.59
CA GLU A 53 -1.45 2.20 -13.50
C GLU A 53 -0.15 1.85 -12.75
N PRO A 54 0.97 1.48 -13.42
CA PRO A 54 2.25 1.28 -12.75
C PRO A 54 2.70 2.52 -11.95
N LEU A 55 2.51 3.73 -12.49
CA LEU A 55 2.88 4.96 -11.81
C LEU A 55 2.09 5.15 -10.50
N LEU A 56 0.76 4.92 -10.55
CA LEU A 56 -0.12 5.05 -9.40
C LEU A 56 0.09 3.97 -8.34
N LEU A 57 0.50 2.76 -8.71
CA LEU A 57 0.65 1.64 -7.80
C LEU A 57 2.08 1.37 -7.35
N ILE A 58 3.08 2.01 -7.96
CA ILE A 58 4.49 1.87 -7.59
C ILE A 58 5.08 3.20 -7.13
N GLU A 59 5.04 4.23 -7.98
CA GLU A 59 5.74 5.49 -7.68
C GLU A 59 4.97 6.34 -6.67
N CYS A 60 3.65 6.46 -6.80
CA CYS A 60 2.84 7.21 -5.82
C CYS A 60 2.98 6.66 -4.39
N PRO A 61 2.85 5.34 -4.12
CA PRO A 61 3.08 4.78 -2.79
C PRO A 61 4.52 4.94 -2.30
N ARG A 62 5.51 4.91 -3.20
CA ARG A 62 6.92 5.15 -2.85
C ARG A 62 7.13 6.56 -2.27
N TYR A 63 6.38 7.56 -2.75
CA TYR A 63 6.38 8.90 -2.15
C TYR A 63 5.65 8.97 -0.82
N LEU A 64 4.55 8.23 -0.65
CA LEU A 64 3.75 8.21 0.57
C LEU A 64 4.42 7.44 1.72
N PHE A 65 5.17 6.38 1.39
CA PHE A 65 5.70 5.43 2.35
C PHE A 65 6.59 6.03 3.45
N PRO A 66 7.53 6.95 3.17
CA PRO A 66 8.37 7.55 4.20
C PRO A 66 7.58 8.28 5.29
N TYR A 67 6.43 8.86 4.95
CA TYR A 67 5.56 9.54 5.91
C TYR A 67 4.72 8.55 6.71
N ALA A 68 4.15 7.56 6.01
CA ALA A 68 3.34 6.53 6.65
C ALA A 68 4.15 5.69 7.65
N ARG A 69 5.39 5.31 7.32
CA ARG A 69 6.27 4.55 8.22
C ARG A 69 6.65 5.36 9.46
N GLU A 70 6.83 6.68 9.32
CA GLU A 70 7.18 7.55 10.45
C GLU A 70 6.01 7.67 11.43
N ILE A 71 4.79 7.81 10.93
CA ILE A 71 3.57 7.81 11.76
C ILE A 71 3.47 6.53 12.58
N ILE A 72 3.73 5.37 11.97
CA ILE A 72 3.70 4.07 12.66
C ILE A 72 4.81 4.00 13.72
N SER A 73 6.04 4.42 13.38
CA SER A 73 7.16 4.45 14.32
C SER A 73 6.84 5.32 15.54
N SER A 74 6.38 6.56 15.32
CA SER A 74 5.96 7.47 16.41
C SER A 74 4.83 6.88 17.24
N ALA A 75 3.79 6.33 16.62
CA ALA A 75 2.65 5.76 17.34
C ALA A 75 3.06 4.59 18.25
N THR A 76 4.00 3.74 17.80
CA THR A 76 4.53 2.65 18.64
C THR A 76 5.43 3.14 19.77
N ALA A 77 6.24 4.17 19.52
CA ALA A 77 7.08 4.79 20.56
C ALA A 77 6.24 5.48 21.64
N ASP A 78 5.20 6.23 21.24
CA ASP A 78 4.26 6.92 22.14
C ASP A 78 3.44 5.94 22.97
N GLY A 79 3.21 4.73 22.45
CA GLY A 79 2.62 3.61 23.18
C GLY A 79 3.53 2.99 24.26
N GLY A 80 4.76 3.48 24.40
CA GLY A 80 5.74 2.98 25.36
C GLY A 80 6.47 1.70 24.91
N PHE A 81 6.31 1.31 23.64
CA PHE A 81 6.98 0.13 23.09
C PHE A 81 8.37 0.53 22.56
N TYR A 82 9.40 0.20 23.34
CA TYR A 82 10.80 0.45 22.99
C TYR A 82 11.56 -0.86 22.76
N PRO A 83 12.34 -0.97 21.67
CA PRO A 83 12.59 0.06 20.63
C PRO A 83 11.38 0.29 19.71
N PRO A 84 11.23 1.49 19.12
CA PRO A 84 10.12 1.79 18.21
C PRO A 84 10.10 0.83 17.03
N PHE A 85 8.89 0.51 16.55
CA PHE A 85 8.77 -0.35 15.39
C PHE A 85 9.20 0.41 14.13
N MET A 86 10.29 -0.07 13.52
CA MET A 86 10.79 0.43 12.25
C MET A 86 10.34 -0.50 11.13
N MET A 87 9.52 0.02 10.22
CA MET A 87 9.08 -0.75 9.07
C MET A 87 10.21 -0.87 8.04
N ASP A 88 10.47 -2.10 7.58
CA ASP A 88 11.39 -2.38 6.49
C ASP A 88 10.92 -1.72 5.18
N PRO A 89 11.86 -1.37 4.27
CA PRO A 89 11.50 -0.89 2.95
C PRO A 89 10.58 -1.87 2.20
N ILE A 90 9.55 -1.33 1.55
CA ILE A 90 8.60 -2.10 0.75
C ILE A 90 9.04 -2.13 -0.72
N ASP A 91 9.05 -3.32 -1.31
CA ASP A 91 9.18 -3.48 -2.77
C ASP A 91 7.80 -3.39 -3.45
N PHE A 92 7.43 -2.18 -3.84
CA PHE A 92 6.17 -1.93 -4.54
C PHE A 92 6.10 -2.56 -5.93
N VAL A 93 7.24 -2.81 -6.59
CA VAL A 93 7.26 -3.47 -7.91
C VAL A 93 6.83 -4.93 -7.74
N ALA A 94 7.37 -5.62 -6.73
CA ALA A 94 6.99 -7.00 -6.43
C ALA A 94 5.50 -7.12 -6.08
N ILE A 95 4.96 -6.17 -5.30
CA ILE A 95 3.52 -6.12 -4.96
C ILE A 95 2.68 -5.93 -6.22
N TYR A 96 3.05 -5.01 -7.10
CA TYR A 96 2.35 -4.77 -8.36
C TYR A 96 2.36 -6.00 -9.27
N MET A 97 3.51 -6.65 -9.43
CA MET A 97 3.65 -7.88 -10.23
C MET A 97 2.82 -9.03 -9.67
N ALA A 98 2.82 -9.22 -8.35
CA ALA A 98 1.99 -10.25 -7.70
C ALA A 98 0.50 -10.00 -7.94
N ARG A 99 0.06 -8.73 -7.90
CA ARG A 99 -1.32 -8.34 -8.19
C ARG A 99 -1.70 -8.60 -9.66
N GLN A 100 -0.82 -8.28 -10.62
CA GLN A 100 -1.06 -8.60 -12.04
C GLN A 100 -1.21 -10.10 -12.28
N GLN A 101 -0.37 -10.92 -11.66
CA GLN A 101 -0.45 -12.38 -11.78
C GLN A 101 -1.76 -12.94 -11.22
N GLN A 102 -2.23 -12.41 -10.08
CA GLN A 102 -3.51 -12.78 -9.49
C GLN A 102 -4.69 -12.39 -10.38
N MET A 103 -4.64 -11.21 -11.02
CA MET A 103 -5.67 -10.79 -11.97
C MET A 103 -5.72 -11.69 -13.21
N ALA A 104 -4.55 -12.07 -13.76
CA ALA A 104 -4.48 -13.01 -14.89
C ALA A 104 -5.02 -14.40 -14.53
N ALA A 105 -4.66 -14.94 -13.36
CA ALA A 105 -5.14 -16.25 -12.89
C ALA A 105 -6.67 -16.28 -12.66
N ASN A 106 -7.24 -15.17 -12.16
CA ASN A 106 -8.69 -15.06 -11.96
C ASN A 106 -9.46 -14.90 -13.28
N ALA A 107 -8.86 -14.31 -14.31
CA ALA A 107 -9.45 -14.22 -15.65
C ALA A 107 -9.56 -15.60 -16.32
N ASP A 108 -8.53 -16.45 -16.16
CA ASP A 108 -8.53 -17.81 -16.71
C ASP A 108 -9.51 -18.75 -15.99
N ALA A 109 -9.71 -18.59 -14.68
CA ALA A 109 -10.68 -19.37 -13.90
C ALA A 109 -12.15 -19.07 -14.26
N GLY A 110 -12.45 -17.88 -14.76
CA GLY A 110 -13.79 -17.47 -15.21
C GLY A 110 -14.15 -17.93 -16.63
N ALA A 111 -13.14 -18.17 -17.48
CA ALA A 111 -13.35 -18.61 -18.87
C ALA A 111 -13.62 -20.13 -19.00
N GLY A 112 -13.35 -20.92 -17.96
CA GLY A 112 -13.59 -22.37 -17.93
C GLY A 112 -14.96 -22.84 -17.43
N GLN A 113 -15.87 -21.90 -17.12
CA GLN A 113 -17.23 -22.20 -16.62
C GLN A 113 -18.37 -21.63 -17.50
N ALA A 114 -18.05 -21.17 -18.72
CA ALA A 114 -19.02 -20.70 -19.70
C ALA A 114 -19.17 -21.67 -20.88
#